data_AF-A0A2P5NQV1-F1
#
_entry.id   AF-A0A2P5NQV1-F1
#
_cell.length_a   1.000
_cell.length_b   1.000
_cell.length_c   1.000
_cell.angle_alpha   90.00
_cell.angle_beta   90.00
_cell.angle_gamma   90.00
#
_symmetry.space_group_name_H-M   'P 1'
#
loop_
_entity.id
_entity.type
_entity.pdbx_description
1 polymer ?
#
loop_
_entity_poly.entity_id
_entity_poly.type
_entity_poly.pdbx_seq_one_letter_code
_entity_poly.pdbx_strand_id
1 'polypeptide(L)'
;MRFEGEEPNHHSACNHVHLWGLEYWAERCPGIDLSFRLEFVEEIFRQWRAQLRGLPPFQTAGYRLYLYEDLAPTVSVVAETPAGFPYEGGAVEFVGAPAEVMAGYLRQKWSDNFKFTPWPMPQTRILSAIEAHAGSISKPTANALGVGVGELRQLIETMGLEQKVNALRKRFRRRPATFRPALDLSTPRKIYERRLPPQFD
;
A
#
# COMPACT_ATOMS: atom_id res chain seq x y z
N MET A 1 10.68 -19.79 -4.19
CA MET A 1 11.24 -18.43 -4.36
C MET A 1 11.87 -18.32 -5.74
N ARG A 2 11.85 -17.15 -6.37
CA ARG A 2 12.43 -16.87 -7.70
C ARG A 2 13.26 -15.59 -7.67
N PHE A 3 14.46 -15.63 -8.21
CA PHE A 3 15.43 -14.52 -8.21
C PHE A 3 15.93 -14.25 -9.63
N GLU A 4 15.01 -14.17 -10.58
CA GLU A 4 15.31 -13.93 -11.99
C GLU A 4 15.26 -12.43 -12.30
N GLY A 5 16.27 -11.93 -13.01
CA GLY A 5 16.42 -10.52 -13.39
C GLY A 5 17.40 -9.75 -12.50
N GLU A 6 17.70 -8.51 -12.90
CA GLU A 6 18.61 -7.62 -12.17
C GLU A 6 17.88 -6.70 -11.20
N GLU A 7 16.55 -6.60 -11.35
CA GLU A 7 15.71 -5.67 -10.61
C GLU A 7 15.16 -6.29 -9.32
N PRO A 8 15.47 -5.72 -8.15
CA PRO A 8 15.05 -6.30 -6.87
C PRO A 8 13.53 -6.24 -6.68
N ASN A 9 12.81 -5.35 -7.38
CA ASN A 9 11.35 -5.28 -7.37
C ASN A 9 10.70 -6.56 -7.94
N HIS A 10 11.28 -7.16 -8.98
CA HIS A 10 10.81 -8.42 -9.58
C HIS A 10 11.01 -9.60 -8.63
N HIS A 11 12.15 -9.62 -7.93
CA HIS A 11 12.41 -10.59 -6.88
C HIS A 11 11.35 -10.47 -5.78
N SER A 12 11.10 -9.26 -5.29
CA SER A 12 10.10 -9.01 -4.25
C SER A 12 8.71 -9.43 -4.71
N ALA A 13 8.30 -9.11 -5.94
CA ALA A 13 6.98 -9.47 -6.46
C ALA A 13 6.74 -10.99 -6.44
N CYS A 14 7.80 -11.79 -6.62
CA CYS A 14 7.72 -13.25 -6.59
C CYS A 14 7.95 -13.87 -5.19
N ASN A 15 8.44 -13.09 -4.22
CA ASN A 15 8.92 -13.59 -2.93
C ASN A 15 8.42 -12.77 -1.73
N HIS A 16 7.26 -12.14 -1.83
CA HIS A 16 6.61 -11.48 -0.70
C HIS A 16 5.40 -12.28 -0.22
N VAL A 17 5.08 -12.11 1.06
CA VAL A 17 3.89 -12.68 1.70
C VAL A 17 3.24 -11.61 2.56
N HIS A 18 2.00 -11.28 2.23
CA HIS A 18 1.16 -10.43 3.07
C HIS A 18 0.65 -11.25 4.26
N LEU A 19 0.90 -10.78 5.47
CA LEU A 19 0.51 -11.45 6.72
C LEU A 19 -0.94 -11.11 7.13
N TRP A 20 -1.84 -10.96 6.16
CA TRP A 20 -3.25 -10.64 6.40
C TRP A 20 -3.95 -11.66 7.30
N GLY A 21 -3.58 -12.94 7.18
CA GLY A 21 -4.15 -14.02 8.00
C GLY A 21 -3.75 -13.90 9.47
N LEU A 22 -2.52 -13.47 9.75
CA LEU A 22 -2.03 -13.20 11.09
C LEU A 22 -2.86 -12.09 11.73
N GLU A 23 -3.05 -10.97 11.04
CA GLU A 23 -3.85 -9.85 11.56
C GLU A 23 -5.34 -10.18 11.67
N TYR A 24 -5.90 -10.94 10.73
CA TYR A 24 -7.27 -11.44 10.83
C TYR A 24 -7.49 -12.24 12.11
N TRP A 25 -6.57 -13.16 12.45
CA TRP A 25 -6.69 -13.96 13.67
C TRP A 25 -6.36 -13.15 14.92
N ALA A 26 -5.44 -12.20 14.85
CA ALA A 26 -5.07 -11.38 15.99
C ALA A 26 -6.21 -10.50 16.51
N GLU A 27 -7.13 -10.07 15.62
CA GLU A 27 -8.37 -9.42 16.05
C GLU A 27 -9.29 -10.32 16.91
N ARG A 28 -9.22 -11.64 16.70
CA ARG A 28 -10.17 -12.63 17.24
C ARG A 28 -9.59 -13.44 18.39
N CYS A 29 -8.27 -13.48 18.51
CA CYS A 29 -7.54 -14.29 19.46
C CYS A 29 -6.59 -13.40 20.27
N PRO A 30 -6.93 -13.06 21.53
CA PRO A 30 -6.09 -12.19 22.36
C PRO A 30 -4.66 -12.71 22.60
N GLY A 31 -4.44 -14.02 22.46
CA GLY A 31 -3.11 -14.63 22.57
C GLY A 31 -2.18 -14.36 21.38
N ILE A 32 -2.67 -13.77 20.29
CA ILE A 32 -1.85 -13.28 19.19
C ILE A 32 -1.54 -11.80 19.48
N ASP A 33 -0.63 -11.58 20.40
CA ASP A 33 -0.16 -10.25 20.82
C ASP A 33 1.03 -9.79 19.97
N LEU A 34 1.77 -8.77 20.42
CA LEU A 34 2.96 -8.30 19.70
C LEU A 34 4.06 -9.37 19.69
N SER A 35 4.26 -10.07 20.81
CA SER A 35 5.33 -11.06 20.95
C SER A 35 5.10 -12.22 19.99
N PHE A 36 3.88 -12.76 19.95
CA PHE A 36 3.53 -13.82 19.00
C PHE A 36 3.75 -13.39 17.55
N ARG A 37 3.33 -12.17 17.19
CA ARG A 37 3.51 -11.62 15.84
C ARG A 37 4.99 -11.54 15.46
N LEU A 38 5.84 -11.12 16.39
CA LEU A 38 7.29 -11.05 16.16
C LEU A 38 7.90 -12.44 16.00
N GLU A 39 7.52 -13.40 16.86
CA GLU A 39 7.95 -14.80 16.73
C GLU A 39 7.52 -15.40 15.38
N PHE A 40 6.31 -15.07 14.91
CA PHE A 40 5.80 -15.52 13.62
C PHE A 40 6.63 -14.98 12.45
N VAL A 41 6.98 -13.69 12.47
CA VAL A 41 7.86 -13.08 11.45
C VAL A 41 9.26 -13.70 11.50
N GLU A 42 9.84 -13.84 12.68
CA GLU A 42 11.17 -14.46 12.85
C GLU A 42 11.18 -15.92 12.39
N GLU A 43 10.10 -16.66 12.62
CA GLU A 43 9.96 -18.03 12.13
C GLU A 43 9.94 -18.07 10.60
N ILE A 44 9.23 -17.16 9.93
CA ILE A 44 9.28 -17.05 8.47
C ILE A 44 10.71 -16.77 7.99
N PHE A 45 11.37 -15.77 8.58
CA PHE A 45 12.75 -15.43 8.21
C PHE A 45 13.73 -16.58 8.46
N ARG A 46 13.55 -17.34 9.54
CA ARG A 46 14.35 -18.53 9.86
C ARG A 46 14.17 -19.62 8.81
N GLN A 47 12.92 -19.92 8.45
CA GLN A 47 12.61 -20.92 7.42
C GLN A 47 13.13 -20.51 6.06
N TRP A 48 12.97 -19.23 5.69
CA TRP A 48 13.50 -18.67 4.45
C TRP A 48 15.02 -18.75 4.43
N ARG A 49 15.71 -18.33 5.49
CA ARG A 49 17.18 -18.42 5.59
C ARG A 49 17.70 -19.82 5.30
N ALA A 50 17.03 -20.87 5.79
CA ALA A 50 17.40 -22.25 5.50
C ALA A 50 17.25 -22.62 4.01
N GLN A 51 16.15 -22.21 3.38
CA GLN A 51 15.86 -22.48 1.97
C GLN A 51 16.78 -21.71 1.01
N LEU A 52 17.13 -20.47 1.36
CA LEU A 52 17.95 -19.58 0.54
C LEU A 52 19.36 -20.13 0.29
N ARG A 53 19.92 -20.95 1.18
CA ARG A 53 21.24 -21.58 1.00
C ARG A 53 21.33 -22.45 -0.25
N GLY A 54 20.21 -23.00 -0.71
CA GLY A 54 20.14 -23.85 -1.90
C GLY A 54 20.04 -23.06 -3.21
N LEU A 55 20.08 -21.73 -3.18
CA LEU A 55 19.81 -20.88 -4.35
C LEU A 55 21.04 -20.06 -4.77
N PRO A 56 21.16 -19.69 -6.06
CA PRO A 56 22.40 -19.11 -6.58
C PRO A 56 22.91 -17.85 -5.87
N PRO A 57 22.06 -16.85 -5.50
CA PRO A 57 22.57 -15.64 -4.84
C PRO A 57 23.29 -15.89 -3.52
N PHE A 58 23.03 -17.02 -2.83
CA PHE A 58 23.76 -17.40 -1.62
C PHE A 58 25.27 -17.42 -1.82
N GLN A 59 25.76 -17.85 -2.98
CA GLN A 59 27.19 -17.99 -3.23
C GLN A 59 27.88 -16.68 -3.60
N THR A 60 27.14 -15.73 -4.19
CA THR A 60 27.74 -14.60 -4.91
C THR A 60 27.37 -13.22 -4.35
N ALA A 61 26.15 -13.04 -3.85
CA ALA A 61 25.63 -11.71 -3.52
C ALA A 61 24.99 -11.65 -2.13
N GLY A 62 24.35 -12.72 -1.68
CA GLY A 62 23.51 -12.74 -0.50
C GLY A 62 22.09 -12.28 -0.79
N TYR A 63 21.36 -11.94 0.29
CA TYR A 63 19.96 -11.56 0.24
C TYR A 63 19.65 -10.41 1.20
N ARG A 64 18.53 -9.76 0.96
CA ARG A 64 17.90 -8.83 1.90
C ARG A 64 16.51 -9.34 2.24
N LEU A 65 16.27 -9.50 3.52
CA LEU A 65 14.95 -9.79 4.07
C LEU A 65 14.32 -8.48 4.53
N TYR A 66 13.04 -8.31 4.24
CA TYR A 66 12.28 -7.14 4.63
C TYR A 66 11.06 -7.55 5.44
N LEU A 67 10.72 -6.73 6.44
CA LEU A 67 9.40 -6.60 7.02
C LEU A 67 8.99 -5.14 6.86
N TYR A 68 7.84 -4.86 6.25
CA TYR A 68 7.44 -3.48 5.97
C TYR A 68 5.94 -3.24 6.14
N GLU A 69 5.61 -1.96 6.30
CA GLU A 69 4.24 -1.48 6.34
C GLU A 69 3.59 -1.50 4.94
N ASP A 70 2.45 -2.17 4.86
CA ASP A 70 1.51 -2.19 3.75
C ASP A 70 0.07 -2.31 4.33
N LEU A 71 -0.94 -2.60 3.50
CA LEU A 71 -2.31 -2.88 3.96
C LEU A 71 -2.33 -3.90 5.11
N ALA A 72 -1.46 -4.91 5.04
CA ALA A 72 -1.11 -5.83 6.11
C ALA A 72 0.42 -5.84 6.29
N PRO A 73 0.96 -6.26 7.45
CA PRO A 73 2.40 -6.45 7.59
C PRO A 73 2.88 -7.40 6.49
N THR A 74 3.95 -7.03 5.80
CA THR A 74 4.41 -7.80 4.65
C THR A 74 5.87 -8.14 4.80
N VAL A 75 6.20 -9.41 4.56
CA VAL A 75 7.58 -9.90 4.53
C VAL A 75 8.00 -10.15 3.09
N SER A 76 9.26 -9.86 2.76
CA SER A 76 9.80 -10.12 1.42
C SER A 76 11.27 -10.52 1.48
N VAL A 77 11.72 -11.24 0.45
CA VAL A 77 13.15 -11.53 0.23
C VAL A 77 13.56 -11.19 -1.20
N VAL A 78 14.69 -10.51 -1.33
CA VAL A 78 15.32 -10.21 -2.60
C VAL A 78 16.78 -10.64 -2.58
N ALA A 79 17.33 -11.01 -3.73
CA ALA A 79 18.78 -11.10 -3.88
C ALA A 79 19.39 -9.70 -3.74
N GLU A 80 20.61 -9.62 -3.21
CA GLU A 80 21.39 -8.38 -3.25
C GLU A 80 21.70 -8.02 -4.71
N THR A 81 21.36 -6.79 -5.12
CA THR A 81 21.66 -6.25 -6.45
C THR A 81 22.25 -4.84 -6.30
N PRO A 82 22.94 -4.29 -7.33
CA PRO A 82 23.46 -2.92 -7.27
C PRO A 82 22.38 -1.85 -7.04
N ALA A 83 21.14 -2.10 -7.48
CA ALA A 83 19.99 -1.22 -7.21
C ALA A 83 19.56 -1.25 -5.72
N GLY A 84 19.86 -2.34 -5.01
CA GLY A 84 19.62 -2.48 -3.58
C GLY A 84 18.14 -2.64 -3.21
N PHE A 85 17.53 -1.57 -2.70
CA PHE A 85 16.20 -1.61 -2.11
C PHE A 85 15.09 -1.60 -3.19
N PRO A 86 14.12 -2.55 -3.17
CA PRO A 86 13.19 -2.79 -4.29
C PRO A 86 12.02 -1.82 -4.45
N TYR A 87 11.71 -0.99 -3.45
CA TYR A 87 10.46 -0.23 -3.44
C TYR A 87 10.70 1.21 -3.85
N GLU A 88 10.41 1.52 -5.11
CA GLU A 88 10.40 2.89 -5.62
C GLU A 88 9.06 3.57 -5.31
N GLY A 89 9.10 4.81 -4.83
CA GLY A 89 7.91 5.65 -4.58
C GLY A 89 7.47 5.73 -3.10
N GLY A 90 7.10 6.95 -2.70
CA GLY A 90 6.71 7.28 -1.31
C GLY A 90 7.90 7.50 -0.38
N ALA A 91 7.67 8.17 0.73
CA ALA A 91 8.67 8.26 1.79
C ALA A 91 8.80 6.90 2.49
N VAL A 92 10.02 6.48 2.81
CA VAL A 92 10.31 5.25 3.57
C VAL A 92 11.19 5.59 4.76
N GLU A 93 10.95 4.91 5.88
CA GLU A 93 11.73 5.02 7.10
C GLU A 93 12.29 3.64 7.44
N PHE A 94 13.62 3.50 7.41
CA PHE A 94 14.28 2.28 7.88
C PHE A 94 14.32 2.27 9.40
N VAL A 95 13.72 1.25 10.00
CA VAL A 95 13.65 1.08 11.45
C VAL A 95 14.63 0.01 11.93
N GLY A 96 15.07 0.11 13.19
CA GLY A 96 16.12 -0.75 13.74
C GLY A 96 15.61 -2.12 14.19
N ALA A 97 14.32 -2.23 14.50
CA ALA A 97 13.72 -3.48 14.99
C ALA A 97 12.39 -3.83 14.29
N PRO A 98 12.09 -5.13 14.10
CA PRO A 98 10.81 -5.57 13.53
C PRO A 98 9.62 -5.15 14.38
N ALA A 99 9.82 -4.98 15.69
CA ALA A 99 8.82 -4.46 16.63
C ALA A 99 8.29 -3.08 16.24
N GLU A 100 9.11 -2.23 15.61
CA GLU A 100 8.69 -0.89 15.22
C GLU A 100 7.72 -0.89 14.04
N VAL A 101 7.79 -1.89 13.16
CA VAL A 101 6.81 -2.14 12.10
C VAL A 101 5.55 -2.77 12.70
N MET A 102 5.71 -3.87 13.46
CA MET A 102 4.56 -4.62 13.98
C MET A 102 3.72 -3.85 15.00
N ALA A 103 4.32 -2.95 15.78
CA ALA A 103 3.60 -2.12 16.73
C ALA A 103 2.56 -1.20 16.06
N GLY A 104 2.76 -0.83 14.78
CA GLY A 104 1.80 -0.06 13.99
C GLY A 104 0.44 -0.76 13.84
N TYR A 105 0.44 -2.10 13.84
CA TYR A 105 -0.74 -2.91 13.61
C TYR A 105 -1.52 -3.26 14.89
N LEU A 106 -0.92 -3.11 16.08
CA LEU A 106 -1.60 -3.42 17.36
C LEU A 106 -2.84 -2.58 17.63
N ARG A 107 -2.88 -1.35 17.09
CA ARG A 107 -3.98 -0.41 17.26
C ARG A 107 -4.97 -0.43 16.09
N GLN A 108 -4.73 -1.29 15.11
CA GLN A 108 -5.51 -1.39 13.90
C GLN A 108 -6.32 -2.68 13.94
N LYS A 109 -7.58 -2.58 13.54
CA LYS A 109 -8.40 -3.76 13.27
C LYS A 109 -8.28 -4.06 11.78
N TRP A 110 -7.78 -5.24 11.42
CA TRP A 110 -7.80 -5.73 10.04
C TRP A 110 -9.17 -5.54 9.35
N SER A 111 -10.26 -5.75 10.08
CA SER A 111 -11.64 -5.53 9.63
C SER A 111 -11.95 -4.08 9.25
N ASP A 112 -11.24 -3.09 9.81
CA ASP A 112 -11.42 -1.68 9.46
C ASP A 112 -10.98 -1.38 8.01
N ASN A 113 -10.04 -2.15 7.46
CA ASN A 113 -9.64 -2.05 6.04
C ASN A 113 -10.78 -2.40 5.07
N PHE A 114 -11.85 -3.06 5.54
CA PHE A 114 -13.00 -3.48 4.74
C PHE A 114 -14.27 -2.73 5.12
N LYS A 115 -14.20 -1.83 6.11
CA LYS A 115 -15.32 -0.94 6.44
C LYS A 115 -15.39 0.16 5.40
N PHE A 116 -16.05 -0.17 4.31
CA PHE A 116 -16.46 0.82 3.33
C PHE A 116 -17.68 1.55 3.89
N THR A 117 -17.53 2.84 4.19
CA THR A 117 -18.71 3.71 4.28
C THR A 117 -19.18 3.92 2.84
N PRO A 118 -20.40 3.47 2.47
CA PRO A 118 -20.91 3.70 1.14
C PRO A 118 -20.83 5.18 0.80
N TRP A 119 -20.30 5.49 -0.38
CA TRP A 119 -20.38 6.85 -0.90
C TRP A 119 -21.85 7.29 -0.85
N PRO A 120 -22.14 8.55 -0.49
CA PRO A 120 -23.51 9.05 -0.40
C PRO A 120 -24.26 8.93 -1.74
N MET A 121 -23.51 8.76 -2.84
CA MET A 121 -24.04 8.48 -4.17
C MET A 121 -23.03 7.74 -5.05
N PRO A 122 -23.49 7.01 -6.08
CA PRO A 122 -22.61 6.33 -7.01
C PRO A 122 -21.87 7.33 -7.93
N GLN A 123 -20.69 6.92 -8.41
CA GLN A 123 -19.86 7.71 -9.35
C GLN A 123 -20.64 8.14 -10.59
N THR A 124 -21.49 7.25 -11.12
CA THR A 124 -22.31 7.50 -12.30
C THR A 124 -23.25 8.69 -12.10
N ARG A 125 -23.86 8.82 -10.92
CA ARG A 125 -24.74 9.96 -10.60
C ARG A 125 -23.99 11.29 -10.62
N ILE A 126 -22.78 11.32 -10.07
CA ILE A 126 -21.91 12.52 -10.07
C ILE A 126 -21.54 12.89 -11.51
N LEU A 127 -21.05 11.93 -12.29
CA LEU A 127 -20.60 12.17 -13.66
C LEU A 127 -21.76 12.59 -14.57
N SER A 128 -22.93 11.95 -14.47
CA SER A 128 -24.12 12.32 -15.24
C SER A 128 -24.64 13.72 -14.85
N ALA A 129 -24.59 14.10 -13.57
CA ALA A 129 -24.98 15.44 -13.16
C ALA A 129 -24.01 16.51 -13.71
N ILE A 130 -22.71 16.23 -13.70
CA ILE A 130 -21.70 17.11 -14.30
C ILE A 130 -21.94 17.25 -15.80
N GLU A 131 -22.22 16.16 -16.50
CA GLU A 131 -22.52 16.16 -17.93
C GLU A 131 -23.81 16.92 -18.27
N ALA A 132 -24.91 16.67 -17.53
CA ALA A 132 -26.18 17.36 -17.68
C ALA A 132 -26.06 18.88 -17.48
N HIS A 133 -25.08 19.32 -16.67
CA HIS A 133 -24.76 20.73 -16.44
C HIS A 133 -23.53 21.20 -17.23
N ALA A 134 -23.32 20.62 -18.41
CA ALA A 134 -22.31 21.00 -19.39
C ALA A 134 -20.89 21.08 -18.80
N GLY A 135 -20.50 20.10 -17.97
CA GLY A 135 -19.19 20.05 -17.32
C GLY A 135 -19.04 20.95 -16.08
N SER A 136 -20.12 21.54 -15.57
CA SER A 136 -20.04 22.35 -14.35
C SER A 136 -19.73 21.48 -13.13
N ILE A 137 -18.89 21.98 -12.22
CA ILE A 137 -18.65 21.41 -10.87
C ILE A 137 -18.99 22.43 -9.77
N SER A 138 -19.76 23.46 -10.13
CA SER A 138 -20.14 24.56 -9.25
C SER A 138 -21.58 24.36 -8.75
N LYS A 139 -22.19 25.43 -8.21
CA LYS A 139 -23.56 25.43 -7.64
C LYS A 139 -24.61 24.65 -8.44
N PRO A 140 -24.75 24.76 -9.78
CA PRO A 140 -25.81 24.05 -10.51
C PRO A 140 -25.75 22.53 -10.31
N THR A 141 -24.55 21.97 -10.43
CA THR A 141 -24.32 20.53 -10.28
C THR A 141 -24.42 20.09 -8.83
N ALA A 142 -23.87 20.87 -7.90
CA ALA A 142 -23.93 20.57 -6.47
C ALA A 142 -25.39 20.57 -5.96
N ASN A 143 -26.18 21.57 -6.36
CA ASN A 143 -27.60 21.65 -6.04
C ASN A 143 -28.40 20.48 -6.63
N ALA A 144 -28.13 20.09 -7.88
CA ALA A 144 -28.78 18.93 -8.51
C ALA A 144 -28.47 17.60 -7.80
N LEU A 145 -27.32 17.52 -7.12
CA LEU A 145 -26.90 16.37 -6.33
C LEU A 145 -27.32 16.46 -4.85
N GLY A 146 -27.87 17.59 -4.40
CA GLY A 146 -28.27 17.82 -3.02
C GLY A 146 -27.10 17.98 -2.05
N VAL A 147 -25.92 18.39 -2.53
CA VAL A 147 -24.68 18.50 -1.75
C VAL A 147 -24.09 19.91 -1.82
N GLY A 148 -23.15 20.22 -0.92
CA GLY A 148 -22.36 21.45 -1.01
C GLY A 148 -21.36 21.42 -2.18
N VAL A 149 -20.93 22.60 -2.67
CA VAL A 149 -19.89 22.68 -3.72
C VAL A 149 -18.55 22.12 -3.23
N GLY A 150 -18.20 22.37 -1.96
CA GLY A 150 -16.99 21.80 -1.35
C GLY A 150 -17.07 20.28 -1.24
N GLU A 151 -18.23 19.77 -0.81
CA GLU A 151 -18.52 18.34 -0.71
C GLU A 151 -18.48 17.64 -2.08
N LEU A 152 -19.04 18.25 -3.13
CA LEU A 152 -18.92 17.73 -4.49
C LEU A 152 -17.46 17.59 -4.93
N ARG A 153 -16.61 18.58 -4.63
CA ARG A 153 -15.17 18.51 -4.96
C ARG A 153 -14.48 17.42 -4.15
N GLN A 154 -14.78 17.31 -2.86
CA GLN A 154 -14.24 16.26 -2.01
C GLN A 154 -14.67 14.87 -2.49
N LEU A 155 -15.92 14.68 -2.93
CA LEU A 155 -16.38 13.41 -3.51
C LEU A 155 -15.62 13.09 -4.80
N ILE A 156 -15.40 14.07 -5.68
CA ILE A 156 -14.63 13.87 -6.91
C ILE A 156 -13.19 13.44 -6.59
N GLU A 157 -12.54 14.09 -5.62
CA GLU A 157 -11.18 13.80 -5.17
C GLU A 157 -11.08 12.43 -4.50
N THR A 158 -11.94 12.17 -3.51
CA THR A 158 -11.86 10.93 -2.71
C THR A 158 -12.27 9.69 -3.52
N MET A 159 -13.11 9.85 -4.55
CA MET A 159 -13.50 8.76 -5.45
C MET A 159 -12.57 8.60 -6.66
N GLY A 160 -11.51 9.41 -6.79
CA GLY A 160 -10.55 9.33 -7.91
C GLY A 160 -11.17 9.65 -9.28
N LEU A 161 -12.09 10.62 -9.33
CA LEU A 161 -12.86 10.95 -10.55
C LEU A 161 -12.26 12.08 -11.37
N GLU A 162 -11.14 12.66 -10.96
CA GLU A 162 -10.55 13.90 -11.48
C GLU A 162 -10.33 13.84 -12.99
N GLN A 163 -9.76 12.74 -13.48
CA GLN A 163 -9.50 12.55 -14.91
C GLN A 163 -10.81 12.48 -15.71
N LYS A 164 -11.79 11.71 -15.24
CA LYS A 164 -13.10 11.57 -15.88
C LYS A 164 -13.86 12.90 -15.90
N VAL A 165 -13.82 13.64 -14.79
CA VAL A 165 -14.44 14.97 -14.67
C VAL A 165 -13.76 15.97 -15.59
N ASN A 166 -12.42 16.01 -15.65
CA ASN A 166 -11.70 16.90 -16.55
C ASN A 166 -11.89 16.55 -18.03
N ALA A 167 -12.07 15.28 -18.38
CA ALA A 167 -12.46 14.87 -19.72
C ALA A 167 -13.85 15.41 -20.10
N LEU A 168 -14.85 15.28 -19.21
CA LEU A 168 -16.18 15.87 -19.43
C LEU A 168 -16.11 17.39 -19.56
N ARG A 169 -15.36 18.08 -18.69
CA ARG A 169 -15.16 19.53 -18.76
C ARG A 169 -14.58 19.96 -20.10
N LYS A 170 -13.59 19.22 -20.61
CA LYS A 170 -12.96 19.47 -21.90
C LYS A 170 -13.95 19.33 -23.06
N ARG A 171 -14.82 18.30 -23.03
CA ARG A 171 -15.88 18.10 -24.04
C ARG A 171 -16.81 19.32 -24.16
N PHE A 172 -17.11 20.00 -23.05
CA PHE A 172 -17.90 21.23 -23.01
C PHE A 172 -17.06 22.52 -23.04
N ARG A 173 -15.80 22.44 -23.49
CA ARG A 173 -14.87 23.59 -23.64
C ARG A 173 -14.64 24.38 -22.34
N ARG A 174 -14.78 23.73 -21.19
CA ARG A 174 -14.43 24.34 -19.88
C ARG A 174 -12.96 24.11 -19.57
N ARG A 175 -12.38 25.05 -18.83
CA ARG A 175 -11.02 24.89 -18.27
C ARG A 175 -10.97 23.69 -17.33
N PRO A 176 -9.91 22.86 -17.38
CA PRO A 176 -9.67 21.82 -16.38
C PRO A 176 -9.75 22.39 -14.97
N ALA A 177 -10.37 21.65 -14.07
CA ALA A 177 -10.36 21.98 -12.66
C ALA A 177 -9.09 21.41 -12.01
N THR A 178 -8.50 22.22 -11.13
CA THR A 178 -7.48 21.76 -10.19
C THR A 178 -8.18 21.07 -9.03
N PHE A 179 -7.74 19.85 -8.77
CA PHE A 179 -8.13 19.03 -7.63
C PHE A 179 -6.91 18.88 -6.73
N ARG A 180 -7.13 18.62 -5.44
CA ARG A 180 -6.03 18.25 -4.54
C ARG A 180 -5.37 16.98 -5.10
N PRO A 181 -4.03 16.89 -5.08
CA PRO A 181 -3.37 15.64 -5.39
C PRO A 181 -3.94 14.54 -4.49
N ALA A 182 -4.11 13.35 -5.05
CA ALA A 182 -4.52 12.16 -4.30
C ALA A 182 -3.65 12.03 -3.04
N LEU A 183 -4.29 11.59 -1.94
CA LEU A 183 -3.74 11.51 -0.58
C LEU A 183 -2.20 11.58 -0.52
N ASP A 184 -1.71 12.63 0.13
CA ASP A 184 -0.32 12.74 0.55
C ASP A 184 0.03 11.51 1.40
N LEU A 185 0.76 10.57 0.81
CA LEU A 185 1.38 9.43 1.50
C LEU A 185 2.59 9.93 2.33
N SER A 186 2.46 11.07 3.02
CA SER A 186 3.55 11.74 3.73
C SER A 186 3.96 11.03 5.00
N THR A 187 3.18 10.05 5.47
CA THR A 187 3.67 9.16 6.52
C THR A 187 4.63 8.18 5.87
N PRO A 188 5.94 8.26 6.15
CA PRO A 188 6.89 7.31 5.60
C PRO A 188 6.52 5.91 6.08
N ARG A 189 6.54 4.96 5.15
CA ARG A 189 6.31 3.56 5.48
C ARG A 189 7.53 3.03 6.24
N LYS A 190 7.30 2.38 7.37
CA LYS A 190 8.38 1.76 8.14
C LYS A 190 8.83 0.45 7.51
N ILE A 191 10.14 0.25 7.48
CA ILE A 191 10.79 -0.90 6.87
C ILE A 191 11.90 -1.39 7.78
N TYR A 192 11.78 -2.63 8.24
CA TYR A 192 12.87 -3.35 8.86
C TYR A 192 13.60 -4.15 7.78
N GLU A 193 14.93 -3.98 7.69
CA GLU A 193 15.81 -4.72 6.78
C GLU A 193 16.74 -5.63 7.60
N ARG A 194 16.87 -6.88 7.16
CA ARG A 194 17.92 -7.79 7.59
C ARG A 194 18.72 -8.24 6.38
N ARG A 195 20.00 -7.88 6.34
CA ARG A 195 20.94 -8.35 5.32
C ARG A 195 21.46 -9.72 5.68
N LEU A 196 21.51 -10.59 4.69
CA LEU A 196 22.13 -11.90 4.75
C LEU A 196 23.31 -11.89 3.76
N PRO A 197 24.57 -11.79 4.24
CA PRO A 197 25.72 -11.76 3.36
C PRO A 197 25.85 -13.07 2.56
N PRO A 198 26.58 -13.09 1.43
CA PRO A 198 26.86 -14.35 0.76
C PRO A 198 27.51 -15.34 1.74
N GLN A 199 27.16 -16.61 1.60
CA GLN A 199 27.67 -17.71 2.42
C GLN A 199 27.39 -17.54 3.94
N PHE A 200 26.30 -16.87 4.30
CA PHE A 200 25.87 -16.73 5.70
C PHE A 200 25.74 -18.08 6.43
N ASP A 201 26.06 -18.07 7.73
CA ASP A 201 26.06 -19.26 8.60
C ASP A 201 24.70 -19.90 8.82
#